data_AF-A0A933HAS6-F1
#
_entry.id   AF-A0A933HAS6-F1
#
_cell.length_a   1.000
_cell.length_b   1.000
_cell.length_c   1.000
_cell.angle_alpha   90.00
_cell.angle_beta   90.00
_cell.angle_gamma   90.00
#
_symmetry.space_group_name_H-M   'P 1'
#
loop_
_entity.id
_entity.type
_entity.pdbx_description
1 polymer ?
#
loop_
_entity_poly.entity_id
_entity_poly.type
_entity_poly.pdbx_seq_one_letter_code
_entity_poly.pdbx_strand_id
1 'polypeptide(L)'
;MIKEIFMSVLAGLACGVFNGLISRFSLKLVLNKSDKIFYSVWAAGFFYRLLFLVAAVWLLKNKNYIILISFAFALIFSQFAFEVIPLKKDHGFKRNTPASHN
;
A
#
# COMPACT_ATOMS: atom_id res chain seq x y z
N MET A 1 -24.55 9.47 17.78
CA MET A 1 -23.88 10.22 16.68
C MET A 1 -22.36 10.31 16.86
N ILE A 2 -21.83 10.96 17.89
CA ILE A 2 -20.36 11.10 18.10
C ILE A 2 -19.65 9.74 18.29
N LYS A 3 -20.22 8.82 19.08
CA LYS A 3 -19.63 7.48 19.31
C LYS A 3 -19.51 6.66 18.01
N GLU A 4 -20.49 6.72 17.12
CA GLU A 4 -20.47 5.99 15.84
C GLU A 4 -19.46 6.60 14.85
N ILE A 5 -19.37 7.93 14.81
CA ILE A 5 -18.36 8.62 14.00
C ILE A 5 -16.96 8.25 14.49
N PHE A 6 -16.73 8.27 15.80
CA PHE A 6 -15.45 7.90 16.39
C PHE A 6 -15.06 6.45 16.11
N MET A 7 -15.99 5.49 16.25
CA MET A 7 -15.75 4.09 15.88
C MET A 7 -15.46 3.94 14.38
N SER A 8 -16.14 4.70 13.52
CA SER A 8 -15.91 4.66 12.07
C SER A 8 -14.53 5.21 11.70
N VAL A 9 -14.08 6.26 12.37
CA VAL A 9 -12.73 6.83 12.20
C VAL A 9 -11.66 5.85 12.69
N LEU A 10 -11.85 5.24 13.87
CA LEU A 10 -10.96 4.21 14.40
C LEU A 10 -10.86 3.00 13.47
N ALA A 11 -12.00 2.53 12.93
CA ALA A 11 -12.02 1.43 11.98
C ALA A 11 -11.29 1.81 10.68
N GLY A 12 -11.49 3.02 10.16
CA GLY A 12 -10.77 3.52 8.99
C GLY A 12 -9.26 3.58 9.21
N LEU A 13 -8.82 4.09 10.37
CA LEU A 13 -7.41 4.12 10.75
C LEU A 13 -6.81 2.72 10.89
N ALA A 14 -7.50 1.82 11.59
CA ALA A 14 -7.06 0.43 11.76
C ALA A 14 -6.92 -0.28 10.41
N CYS A 15 -7.92 -0.13 9.52
CA CYS A 15 -7.86 -0.67 8.16
C CYS A 15 -6.72 -0.07 7.34
N GLY A 16 -6.45 1.24 7.46
CA GLY A 16 -5.35 1.91 6.79
C GLY A 16 -3.99 1.41 7.25
N VAL A 17 -3.77 1.32 8.56
CA VAL A 17 -2.52 0.79 9.16
C VAL A 17 -2.32 -0.66 8.76
N PHE A 18 -3.36 -1.50 8.86
CA PHE A 18 -3.29 -2.91 8.49
C PHE A 18 -2.93 -3.11 7.01
N ASN A 19 -3.57 -2.36 6.10
CA ASN A 19 -3.24 -2.37 4.67
C ASN A 19 -1.79 -1.94 4.39
N GLY A 20 -1.31 -0.90 5.09
CA GLY A 20 0.07 -0.43 4.96
C GLY A 20 1.09 -1.46 5.44
N LEU A 21 0.84 -2.08 6.60
CA LEU A 21 1.73 -3.11 7.17
C LEU A 21 1.81 -4.36 6.28
N ILE A 22 0.67 -4.84 5.75
CA ILE A 22 0.64 -5.98 4.86
C ILE A 22 1.46 -5.70 3.60
N SER A 23 1.25 -4.56 2.94
CA SER A 23 2.00 -4.21 1.73
C SER A 23 3.50 -4.16 1.99
N ARG A 24 3.91 -3.51 3.08
CA ARG A 24 5.32 -3.42 3.45
C ARG A 24 5.93 -4.78 3.74
N PHE A 25 5.19 -5.65 4.42
CA PHE A 25 5.64 -7.00 4.75
C PHE A 25 5.74 -7.87 3.49
N SER A 26 4.73 -7.87 2.64
CA SER A 26 4.73 -8.58 1.36
C SER A 26 5.87 -8.14 0.45
N LEU A 27 6.13 -6.83 0.34
CA LEU A 27 7.25 -6.30 -0.44
C LEU A 27 8.62 -6.66 0.17
N LYS A 28 8.74 -6.64 1.50
CA LYS A 28 9.96 -7.11 2.19
C LYS A 28 10.27 -8.57 1.92
N LEU A 29 9.26 -9.44 1.84
CA LEU A 29 9.45 -10.87 1.56
C LEU A 29 10.03 -11.13 0.16
N VAL A 30 9.70 -10.27 -0.80
CA VAL A 30 10.16 -10.41 -2.19
C VAL A 30 11.28 -9.46 -2.58
N LEU A 31 11.84 -8.71 -1.62
CA LEU A 31 12.90 -7.73 -1.84
C LEU A 31 14.17 -8.34 -2.43
N ASN A 32 14.53 -9.55 -2.00
CA ASN A 32 15.70 -10.29 -2.47
C ASN A 32 15.40 -11.20 -3.67
N LYS A 33 14.18 -11.14 -4.23
CA LYS A 33 13.80 -11.94 -5.40
C LYS A 33 14.10 -11.18 -6.70
N SER A 34 13.85 -11.83 -7.84
CA SER A 34 13.96 -11.19 -9.16
C SER A 34 13.03 -9.98 -9.25
N ASP A 35 13.45 -8.95 -9.97
CA ASP A 35 12.68 -7.72 -10.19
C ASP A 35 11.27 -8.03 -10.72
N LYS A 36 11.13 -9.05 -11.58
CA LYS A 36 9.84 -9.50 -12.10
C LYS A 36 8.88 -9.95 -11.00
N ILE A 37 9.39 -10.64 -9.98
CA ILE A 37 8.60 -11.10 -8.82
C ILE A 37 8.24 -9.92 -7.93
N PHE A 38 9.21 -9.02 -7.68
CA PHE A 38 8.99 -7.82 -6.90
C PHE A 38 7.87 -6.94 -7.50
N TYR A 39 7.97 -6.63 -8.79
CA TYR A 39 6.95 -5.82 -9.49
C TYR A 39 5.60 -6.53 -9.60
N SER A 40 5.59 -7.88 -9.68
CA SER A 40 4.34 -8.65 -9.66
C SER A 40 3.61 -8.55 -8.33
N VAL A 41 4.31 -8.72 -7.20
CA VAL A 41 3.73 -8.56 -5.85
C VAL A 41 3.31 -7.13 -5.60
N TRP A 42 4.09 -6.16 -6.08
CA TRP A 42 3.73 -4.76 -6.05
C TRP A 42 2.41 -4.49 -6.81
N ALA A 43 2.30 -4.98 -8.05
CA ALA A 43 1.08 -4.85 -8.84
C ALA A 43 -0.11 -5.60 -8.20
N ALA A 44 0.10 -6.78 -7.65
CA ALA A 44 -0.94 -7.51 -6.91
C ALA A 44 -1.45 -6.70 -5.70
N GLY A 45 -0.53 -6.06 -4.96
CA GLY A 45 -0.87 -5.14 -3.86
C GLY A 45 -1.67 -3.91 -4.32
N PHE A 46 -1.42 -3.41 -5.54
CA PHE A 46 -2.24 -2.35 -6.14
C PHE A 46 -3.68 -2.79 -6.37
N PHE A 47 -3.86 -3.92 -7.06
CA PHE A 47 -5.19 -4.46 -7.37
C PHE A 47 -5.97 -4.81 -6.11
N TYR A 48 -5.31 -5.38 -5.11
CA TYR A 48 -5.91 -5.63 -3.80
C TYR A 48 -6.47 -4.35 -3.16
N ARG A 49 -5.69 -3.25 -3.17
CA ARG A 49 -6.14 -1.97 -2.60
C ARG A 49 -7.28 -1.34 -3.39
N LEU A 50 -7.30 -1.50 -4.72
CA LEU A 50 -8.45 -1.10 -5.55
C LEU A 50 -9.71 -1.89 -5.19
N LEU A 51 -9.60 -3.21 -5.05
CA LEU A 51 -10.72 -4.07 -4.62
C LEU A 51 -11.20 -3.69 -3.22
N PHE A 52 -10.28 -3.43 -2.30
CA PHE A 52 -10.60 -2.98 -0.94
C PHE A 52 -11.35 -1.64 -0.96
N LEU A 53 -10.92 -0.69 -1.81
CA LEU A 53 -11.62 0.58 -1.96
C LEU A 53 -13.02 0.38 -2.55
N VAL A 54 -13.18 -0.43 -3.60
CA VAL A 54 -14.50 -0.73 -4.20
C VAL A 54 -15.42 -1.38 -3.17
N ALA A 55 -14.91 -2.33 -2.38
CA ALA A 55 -15.67 -2.96 -1.29
C ALA A 55 -16.07 -1.94 -0.21
N ALA A 56 -15.16 -1.04 0.17
CA ALA A 56 -15.45 0.02 1.12
C ALA A 56 -16.52 0.99 0.57
N VAL A 57 -16.42 1.40 -0.69
CA VAL A 57 -17.43 2.23 -1.38
C VAL A 57 -18.78 1.54 -1.38
N TRP A 58 -18.82 0.24 -1.69
CA TRP A 58 -20.07 -0.51 -1.73
C TRP A 58 -20.72 -0.60 -0.35
N LEU A 59 -19.92 -0.85 0.70
CA LEU A 59 -20.38 -0.86 2.09
C LEU A 59 -20.89 0.52 2.55
N LEU A 60 -20.24 1.60 2.10
CA LEU A 60 -20.52 2.98 2.49
C LEU A 60 -21.54 3.70 1.59
N LYS A 61 -22.02 3.05 0.52
CA LYS A 61 -22.95 3.60 -0.49
C LYS A 61 -24.19 4.28 0.09
N ASN A 62 -24.61 3.89 1.29
CA ASN A 62 -25.79 4.44 1.96
C ASN A 62 -25.56 5.78 2.70
N LYS A 63 -24.33 6.27 2.82
CA LYS A 63 -24.01 7.55 3.46
C LYS A 63 -23.15 8.40 2.53
N ASN A 64 -23.42 9.70 2.41
CA ASN A 64 -22.83 10.67 1.47
C ASN A 64 -21.30 10.89 1.66
N TYR A 65 -20.48 9.84 1.57
CA TYR A 65 -19.04 9.85 1.83
C TYR A 65 -18.18 9.88 0.55
N ILE A 66 -18.71 10.40 -0.56
CA ILE A 66 -18.03 10.50 -1.87
C ILE A 66 -16.68 11.24 -1.79
N ILE A 67 -16.56 12.26 -0.93
CA ILE A 67 -15.32 13.02 -0.71
C ILE A 67 -14.24 12.16 -0.03
N LEU A 68 -14.65 11.32 0.93
CA LEU A 68 -13.76 10.43 1.69
C LEU A 68 -13.16 9.35 0.78
N ILE A 69 -13.92 8.90 -0.23
CA ILE A 69 -13.50 7.92 -1.23
C ILE A 69 -12.39 8.48 -2.13
N SER A 70 -12.56 9.71 -2.63
CA SER A 70 -11.54 10.37 -3.48
C SER A 70 -10.23 10.61 -2.71
N PHE A 71 -10.35 10.97 -1.43
CA PHE A 71 -9.19 11.15 -0.54
C PHE A 71 -8.48 9.82 -0.22
N ALA A 72 -9.25 8.74 0.02
CA ALA A 72 -8.70 7.40 0.23
C ALA A 72 -7.97 6.88 -1.02
N PHE A 73 -8.51 7.11 -2.22
CA PHE A 73 -7.84 6.77 -3.47
C PHE A 73 -6.50 7.50 -3.61
N ALA A 74 -6.48 8.82 -3.39
CA ALA A 74 -5.27 9.62 -3.45
C ALA A 74 -4.21 9.17 -2.43
N LEU A 75 -4.61 8.87 -1.20
CA LEU A 75 -3.72 8.36 -0.16
C LEU A 75 -3.15 6.98 -0.49
N ILE A 76 -3.99 6.06 -0.96
CA ILE A 76 -3.56 4.72 -1.42
C ILE A 76 -2.50 4.85 -2.51
N PHE A 77 -2.74 5.71 -3.49
CA PHE A 77 -1.83 5.92 -4.62
C PHE A 77 -0.49 6.54 -4.17
N SER A 78 -0.57 7.51 -3.27
CA SER A 78 0.61 8.17 -2.70
C SER A 78 1.46 7.19 -1.88
N GLN A 79 0.84 6.46 -0.94
CA GLN A 79 1.52 5.44 -0.14
C GLN A 79 2.18 4.37 -1.01
N PHE A 80 1.53 4.00 -2.11
CA PHE A 80 2.03 3.00 -3.04
C PHE A 80 3.26 3.48 -3.83
N ALA A 81 3.26 4.73 -4.29
CA ALA A 81 4.41 5.35 -4.95
C ALA A 81 5.59 5.53 -3.96
N PHE A 82 5.31 5.98 -2.74
CA PHE A 82 6.31 6.14 -1.70
C PHE A 82 6.81 4.82 -1.10
N GLU A 83 6.16 3.67 -1.31
CA GLU A 83 6.69 2.37 -0.87
C GLU A 83 7.78 1.85 -1.82
N VAL A 84 7.60 1.98 -3.13
CA VAL A 84 8.54 1.44 -4.13
C VAL A 84 9.88 2.13 -4.11
N ILE A 85 9.85 3.46 -4.02
CA ILE A 85 11.04 4.30 -4.16
C ILE A 85 12.09 3.96 -3.08
N PRO A 86 11.79 4.03 -1.76
CA PRO A 86 12.75 3.70 -0.72
C PRO A 86 13.05 2.20 -0.65
N LEU A 87 12.07 1.31 -0.87
CA LEU A 87 12.34 -0.15 -0.83
C LEU A 87 13.32 -0.59 -1.92
N LYS A 88 13.21 -0.03 -3.13
CA LYS A 88 14.14 -0.33 -4.22
C LYS A 88 15.46 0.43 -4.09
N LYS A 89 15.45 1.67 -3.57
CA LYS A 89 16.65 2.51 -3.45
C LYS A 89 17.55 2.09 -2.27
N ASP A 90 16.97 1.73 -1.13
CA ASP A 90 17.73 1.34 0.07
C ASP A 90 18.22 -0.12 0.04
N HIS A 91 17.56 -1.00 -0.71
CA HIS A 91 17.90 -2.43 -0.74
C HIS A 91 18.23 -3.00 -2.12
N GLY A 92 17.92 -2.29 -3.22
CA GLY A 92 18.12 -2.76 -4.59
C GLY A 92 19.45 -2.37 -5.24
N PHE A 93 20.28 -1.51 -4.63
CA PHE A 93 21.55 -1.03 -5.20
C PHE A 93 22.79 -1.73 -4.62
N LYS A 94 22.76 -3.07 -4.55
CA LYS A 94 23.97 -3.90 -4.53
C LYS A 94 23.92 -4.90 -5.68
N ARG A 95 23.80 -4.37 -6.91
CA ARG A 95 24.09 -5.14 -8.11
C ARG A 95 25.28 -4.47 -8.80
N ASN A 96 26.42 -5.17 -8.69
CA ASN A 96 27.63 -5.04 -9.51
C ASN A 96 28.56 -3.86 -9.18
N THR A 97 29.42 -4.05 -8.19
CA THR A 97 30.80 -3.55 -8.30
C THR A 97 31.68 -4.78 -8.19
N PRO A 98 32.28 -5.29 -9.29
CA PRO A 98 33.36 -6.24 -9.14
C PRO A 98 34.44 -5.51 -8.35
N ALA A 99 34.81 -6.08 -7.20
CA ALA A 99 35.99 -5.64 -6.48
C ALA A 99 37.17 -5.84 -7.42
N SER A 100 37.59 -4.76 -8.08
CA SER A 100 38.87 -4.66 -8.75
C SER A 100 39.93 -4.70 -7.65
N HIS A 101 40.34 -5.91 -7.26
CA HIS A 101 41.60 -6.10 -6.56
C HIS A 101 42.72 -5.94 -7.59
N ASN A 102 43.33 -4.76 -7.60
CA ASN A 102 44.70 -4.58 -8.06
C ASN A 102 45.67 -5.04 -6.98
#